data_AF-A0A7K1SBR6-F1
#
_entry.id   AF-A0A7K1SBR6-F1
#
_cell.length_a   1.000
_cell.length_b   1.000
_cell.length_c   1.000
_cell.angle_alpha   90.00
_cell.angle_beta   90.00
_cell.angle_gamma   90.00
#
_symmetry.space_group_name_H-M   'P 1'
#
loop_
_entity.id
_entity.type
_entity.pdbx_description
1 polymer ?
#
loop_
_entity_poly.entity_id
_entity_poly.type
_entity_poly.pdbx_seq_one_letter_code
_entity_poly.pdbx_strand_id
1 'polypeptide(L)'
;MSLIEKVKNLFGFAPAEHHSSVEPTTDLPQNNESALITPKPTPAGPPPAAQQRERVIRLIVGRLRVYQNEPETAPVGLRLSILATDPEEEELYRVALWENQPGKFQNELNRQLADNYITLPKNWRFDYSFFSDELPESSYREGNLALAIADKSKPTSAPLRASIVALVGQTEQADYVLDPAQKTTYYIGRGHTTQTTSGRVRTNDIVILNEDDPGFDPQKGSGNGAVSRSHATIRYDMTLQRYALLVDAGGLPASGNKTKIMHPDDRIERADIANLVYPLQDGDQIELGGEVMLLFKLA
;
A
#
# COMPACT_ATOMS: atom_id res chain seq x y z
N MET A 1 23.41 39.35 -9.44
CA MET A 1 23.80 38.08 -8.82
C MET A 1 22.54 37.27 -8.55
N SER A 2 22.12 36.46 -9.54
CA SER A 2 20.83 35.77 -9.54
C SER A 2 20.97 34.37 -8.94
N LEU A 3 19.94 33.91 -8.21
CA LEU A 3 19.87 32.60 -7.54
C LEU A 3 20.19 31.39 -8.47
N ILE A 4 20.11 31.60 -9.79
CA ILE A 4 20.35 30.60 -10.83
C ILE A 4 21.84 30.18 -10.93
N GLU A 5 22.80 31.04 -10.54
CA GLU A 5 24.22 30.69 -10.62
C GLU A 5 24.70 29.78 -9.47
N LYS A 6 24.00 29.76 -8.34
CA LYS A 6 24.36 28.89 -7.19
C LYS A 6 23.90 27.43 -7.36
N VAL A 7 22.96 27.15 -8.27
CA VAL A 7 22.46 25.78 -8.51
C VAL A 7 23.34 25.01 -9.51
N LYS A 8 24.12 25.71 -10.34
CA LYS A 8 25.00 25.08 -11.34
C LYS A 8 26.31 24.50 -10.77
N ASN A 9 26.74 24.94 -9.59
CA ASN A 9 27.98 24.44 -8.95
C ASN A 9 27.75 23.25 -7.99
N LEU A 10 26.51 22.77 -7.84
CA LEU A 10 26.18 21.64 -6.95
C LEU A 10 25.94 20.32 -7.71
N PHE A 11 25.82 20.37 -9.04
CA PHE A 11 25.74 19.19 -9.91
C PHE A 11 26.89 19.28 -10.91
N GLY A 12 27.96 18.54 -10.64
CA GLY A 12 29.22 18.56 -11.40
C GLY A 12 29.06 18.23 -12.88
N PHE A 13 28.81 19.25 -13.68
CA PHE A 13 28.92 19.24 -15.13
C PHE A 13 29.98 20.26 -15.53
N ALA A 14 31.24 19.80 -15.55
CA ALA A 14 32.28 20.48 -16.31
C ALA A 14 32.34 19.86 -17.72
N PRO A 15 32.25 20.65 -18.80
CA PRO A 15 32.62 20.17 -20.11
C PRO A 15 34.15 20.04 -20.22
N ALA A 16 34.60 18.96 -20.85
CA ALA A 16 35.98 18.78 -21.23
C ALA A 16 36.31 19.67 -22.43
N GLU A 17 37.35 20.49 -22.32
CA GLU A 17 38.06 21.04 -23.48
C GLU A 17 39.56 20.82 -23.34
N HIS A 18 40.12 20.28 -24.42
CA HIS A 18 41.52 19.96 -24.65
C HIS A 18 42.33 21.18 -25.10
N HIS A 19 43.64 21.08 -24.87
CA HIS A 19 44.81 21.47 -25.70
C HIS A 19 45.87 22.13 -24.79
N SER A 20 47.19 21.93 -24.89
CA SER A 20 48.12 21.05 -25.62
C SER A 20 49.52 21.58 -25.27
N SER A 21 50.49 20.77 -24.83
CA SER A 21 51.94 21.04 -25.05
C SER A 21 52.88 19.85 -24.69
N VAL A 22 53.33 19.14 -25.73
CA VAL A 22 54.69 18.66 -26.07
C VAL A 22 55.68 18.15 -24.97
N GLU A 23 55.86 16.81 -24.94
CA GLU A 23 57.08 15.92 -24.97
C GLU A 23 58.45 16.29 -24.33
N PRO A 24 59.43 15.33 -24.15
CA PRO A 24 59.39 13.84 -24.17
C PRO A 24 60.23 13.14 -23.04
N THR A 25 60.02 11.84 -22.76
CA THR A 25 61.10 10.81 -22.70
C THR A 25 60.58 9.37 -22.48
N THR A 26 61.01 8.51 -23.41
CA THR A 26 61.33 7.06 -23.41
C THR A 26 61.12 6.23 -22.13
N ASP A 27 60.29 5.18 -22.19
CA ASP A 27 60.74 3.76 -22.33
C ASP A 27 59.55 2.76 -22.20
N LEU A 28 59.58 1.73 -23.05
CA LEU A 28 58.68 0.55 -23.16
C LEU A 28 58.96 -0.50 -22.04
N PRO A 29 58.22 -1.64 -21.88
CA PRO A 29 57.23 -2.25 -22.79
C PRO A 29 55.91 -2.79 -22.17
N GLN A 30 54.91 -2.86 -23.06
CA GLN A 30 53.90 -3.90 -23.26
C GLN A 30 53.44 -4.76 -22.06
N ASN A 31 52.17 -4.63 -21.70
CA ASN A 31 51.37 -5.83 -21.42
C ASN A 31 49.98 -5.71 -22.05
N ASN A 32 49.64 -6.77 -22.78
CA ASN A 32 48.53 -6.89 -23.69
C ASN A 32 47.43 -7.65 -22.94
N GLU A 33 46.38 -6.96 -22.49
CA GLU A 33 45.22 -7.62 -21.90
C GLU A 33 43.95 -7.12 -22.60
N SER A 34 43.48 -7.94 -23.56
CA SER A 34 42.21 -7.76 -24.23
C SER A 34 41.07 -7.79 -23.23
N ALA A 35 40.51 -6.62 -22.92
CA ALA A 35 39.22 -6.53 -22.27
C ALA A 35 38.15 -7.03 -23.26
N LEU A 36 37.60 -8.21 -22.99
CA LEU A 36 36.40 -8.74 -23.62
C LEU A 36 35.25 -7.75 -23.38
N ILE A 37 34.89 -6.98 -24.39
CA ILE A 37 33.68 -6.17 -24.40
C ILE A 37 32.51 -7.12 -24.65
N THR A 38 31.91 -7.66 -23.59
CA THR A 38 30.59 -8.30 -23.71
C THR A 38 29.57 -7.23 -24.10
N PRO A 39 28.84 -7.36 -25.22
CA PRO A 39 27.81 -6.40 -25.59
C PRO A 39 26.69 -6.44 -24.56
N LYS A 40 26.30 -5.27 -24.05
CA LYS A 40 25.09 -5.13 -23.23
C LYS A 40 23.89 -5.71 -24.01
N PRO A 41 23.05 -6.55 -23.40
CA PRO A 41 21.85 -7.01 -24.06
C PRO A 41 20.94 -5.80 -24.31
N THR A 42 20.67 -5.54 -25.58
CA THR A 42 19.64 -4.60 -26.00
C THR A 42 18.31 -5.08 -25.43
N PRO A 43 17.55 -4.30 -24.65
CA PRO A 43 16.25 -4.75 -24.17
C PRO A 43 15.29 -4.84 -25.36
N ALA A 44 14.98 -6.06 -25.77
CA ALA A 44 13.88 -6.34 -26.68
C ALA A 44 12.57 -6.20 -25.89
N GLY A 45 11.80 -5.15 -26.20
CA GLY A 45 10.46 -4.95 -25.66
C GLY A 45 10.37 -4.15 -24.35
N PRO A 46 9.16 -3.71 -23.98
CA PRO A 46 8.92 -3.02 -22.72
C PRO A 46 9.31 -3.91 -21.53
N PRO A 47 9.74 -3.32 -20.39
CA PRO A 47 10.19 -4.09 -19.24
C PRO A 47 9.10 -5.07 -18.76
N PRO A 48 9.46 -6.21 -18.14
CA PRO A 48 8.51 -7.26 -17.74
C PRO A 48 7.29 -6.72 -16.97
N ALA A 49 7.49 -5.77 -16.06
CA ALA A 49 6.40 -5.18 -15.27
C ALA A 49 5.41 -4.36 -16.12
N ALA A 50 5.89 -3.72 -17.19
CA ALA A 50 5.00 -2.99 -18.11
C ALA A 50 4.16 -3.95 -18.95
N GLN A 51 4.73 -5.09 -19.37
CA GLN A 51 3.97 -6.14 -20.06
C GLN A 51 2.90 -6.76 -19.14
N GLN A 52 3.24 -7.02 -17.88
CA GLN A 52 2.27 -7.53 -16.91
C GLN A 52 1.17 -6.52 -16.61
N ARG A 53 1.50 -5.23 -16.46
CA ARG A 53 0.49 -4.19 -16.29
C ARG A 53 -0.48 -4.14 -17.46
N GLU A 54 0.02 -4.20 -18.69
CA GLU A 54 -0.80 -4.24 -19.92
C GLU A 54 -1.70 -5.48 -19.94
N ARG A 55 -1.18 -6.65 -19.55
CA ARG A 55 -1.98 -7.89 -19.44
C ARG A 55 -3.12 -7.74 -18.43
N VAL A 56 -2.86 -7.19 -17.24
CA VAL A 56 -3.89 -6.95 -16.22
C VAL A 56 -4.95 -5.96 -16.70
N ILE A 57 -4.53 -4.83 -17.28
CA ILE A 57 -5.45 -3.82 -17.82
C ILE A 57 -6.33 -4.44 -18.91
N ARG A 58 -5.74 -5.18 -19.84
CA ARG A 58 -6.46 -5.84 -20.93
C ARG A 58 -7.49 -6.83 -20.42
N LEU A 59 -7.14 -7.64 -19.40
CA LEU A 59 -8.09 -8.53 -18.74
C LEU A 59 -9.26 -7.73 -18.19
N ILE A 60 -9.02 -6.72 -17.36
CA ILE A 60 -10.06 -5.95 -16.70
C ILE A 60 -10.97 -5.26 -17.73
N VAL A 61 -10.39 -4.51 -18.67
CA VAL A 61 -11.14 -3.83 -19.73
C VAL A 61 -11.93 -4.83 -20.56
N GLY A 62 -11.33 -5.96 -20.93
CA GLY A 62 -11.98 -7.01 -21.72
C GLY A 62 -13.20 -7.60 -21.02
N ARG A 63 -13.11 -7.87 -19.71
CA ARG A 63 -14.25 -8.37 -18.92
C ARG A 63 -15.32 -7.33 -18.67
N LEU A 64 -14.95 -6.05 -18.57
CA LEU A 64 -15.89 -4.95 -18.35
C LEU A 64 -16.60 -4.44 -19.61
N ARG A 65 -16.27 -4.96 -20.80
CA ARG A 65 -16.97 -4.60 -22.05
C ARG A 65 -18.48 -4.82 -22.01
N VAL A 66 -18.96 -5.76 -21.19
CA VAL A 66 -20.40 -6.00 -21.02
C VAL A 66 -21.14 -4.80 -20.41
N TYR A 67 -20.44 -3.89 -19.75
CA TYR A 67 -21.00 -2.66 -19.15
C TYR A 67 -20.79 -1.42 -20.04
N GLN A 68 -20.36 -1.61 -21.29
CA GLN A 68 -20.16 -0.51 -22.21
C GLN A 68 -21.47 0.24 -22.45
N ASN A 69 -21.47 1.56 -22.24
CA ASN A 69 -22.68 2.39 -22.30
C ASN A 69 -23.80 2.05 -21.29
N GLU A 70 -23.51 1.27 -20.24
CA GLU A 70 -24.49 0.93 -19.19
C GLU A 70 -24.11 1.54 -17.81
N PRO A 71 -24.26 2.86 -17.61
CA PRO A 71 -23.83 3.52 -16.36
C PRO A 71 -24.66 3.12 -15.13
N GLU A 72 -25.91 2.66 -15.33
CA GLU A 72 -26.82 2.30 -14.22
C GLU A 72 -26.49 0.94 -13.60
N THR A 73 -25.97 0.01 -14.41
CA THR A 73 -25.54 -1.33 -13.98
C THR A 73 -24.02 -1.40 -13.76
N ALA A 74 -23.32 -0.27 -13.91
CA ALA A 74 -21.88 -0.21 -13.81
C ALA A 74 -21.38 -0.67 -12.43
N PRO A 75 -20.31 -1.48 -12.38
CA PRO A 75 -19.70 -1.93 -11.15
C PRO A 75 -19.30 -0.78 -10.23
N VAL A 76 -19.47 -0.99 -8.93
CA VAL A 76 -18.96 -0.07 -7.90
C VAL A 76 -17.61 -0.49 -7.36
N GLY A 77 -17.20 -1.74 -7.57
CA GLY A 77 -15.86 -2.20 -7.19
C GLY A 77 -15.36 -3.35 -8.04
N LEU A 78 -14.04 -3.46 -8.09
CA LEU A 78 -13.30 -4.52 -8.76
C LEU A 78 -12.25 -5.07 -7.80
N ARG A 79 -12.20 -6.39 -7.64
CA ARG A 79 -11.16 -7.08 -6.87
C ARG A 79 -10.39 -8.04 -7.77
N LEU A 80 -9.11 -7.78 -7.94
CA LEU A 80 -8.18 -8.62 -8.69
C LEU A 80 -7.50 -9.61 -7.73
N SER A 81 -7.66 -10.91 -7.97
CA SER A 81 -6.92 -11.95 -7.24
C SER A 81 -5.83 -12.49 -8.14
N ILE A 82 -4.61 -12.59 -7.61
CA ILE A 82 -3.42 -12.96 -8.36
C ILE A 82 -2.81 -14.18 -7.69
N LEU A 83 -2.71 -15.28 -8.44
CA LEU A 83 -1.97 -16.45 -8.01
C LEU A 83 -0.50 -16.22 -8.37
N ALA A 84 0.34 -16.07 -7.36
CA ALA A 84 1.78 -15.91 -7.50
C ALA A 84 2.46 -17.02 -6.71
N THR A 85 3.11 -17.95 -7.40
CA THR A 85 3.69 -19.15 -6.76
C THR A 85 5.12 -18.93 -6.27
N ASP A 86 5.74 -17.82 -6.67
CA ASP A 86 7.08 -17.43 -6.23
C ASP A 86 7.17 -15.92 -5.93
N PRO A 87 8.14 -15.51 -5.07
CA PRO A 87 8.28 -14.11 -4.68
C PRO A 87 8.68 -13.16 -5.81
N GLU A 88 9.33 -13.65 -6.86
CA GLU A 88 9.76 -12.79 -7.98
C GLU A 88 8.56 -12.39 -8.85
N GLU A 89 7.64 -13.33 -9.09
CA GLU A 89 6.38 -13.07 -9.77
C GLU A 89 5.50 -12.10 -8.97
N GLU A 90 5.41 -12.29 -7.65
CA GLU A 90 4.65 -11.40 -6.78
C GLU A 90 5.17 -9.96 -6.85
N GLU A 91 6.49 -9.77 -6.70
CA GLU A 91 7.13 -8.46 -6.81
C GLU A 91 6.92 -7.84 -8.19
N LEU A 92 6.97 -8.65 -9.25
CA LEU A 92 6.69 -8.19 -10.61
C LEU A 92 5.27 -7.60 -10.73
N TYR A 93 4.27 -8.23 -10.11
CA TYR A 93 2.91 -7.70 -10.04
C TYR A 93 2.80 -6.44 -9.18
N ARG A 94 3.48 -6.37 -8.03
CA ARG A 94 3.53 -5.17 -7.18
C ARG A 94 4.05 -3.95 -7.95
N VAL A 95 5.12 -4.14 -8.73
CA VAL A 95 5.66 -3.10 -9.63
C VAL A 95 4.69 -2.78 -10.76
N ALA A 96 4.04 -3.78 -11.35
CA ALA A 96 3.06 -3.60 -12.42
C ALA A 96 1.84 -2.77 -11.96
N LEU A 97 1.36 -3.02 -10.74
CA LEU A 97 0.21 -2.37 -10.10
C LEU A 97 0.57 -1.06 -9.39
N TRP A 98 1.83 -0.65 -9.44
CA TRP A 98 2.34 0.57 -8.79
C TRP A 98 1.93 0.66 -7.32
N GLU A 99 2.09 -0.41 -6.56
CA GLU A 99 1.72 -0.51 -5.15
C GLU A 99 2.16 0.71 -4.31
N ASN A 100 3.41 1.14 -4.50
CA ASN A 100 4.01 2.26 -3.77
C ASN A 100 3.61 3.66 -4.29
N GLN A 101 2.69 3.75 -5.27
CA GLN A 101 2.18 5.02 -5.81
C GLN A 101 0.64 5.03 -5.76
N PRO A 102 0.06 5.37 -4.58
CA PRO A 102 -1.38 5.30 -4.34
C PRO A 102 -2.21 5.93 -5.46
N GLY A 103 -3.20 5.19 -5.96
CA GLY A 103 -4.14 5.65 -6.98
C GLY A 103 -3.59 5.69 -8.41
N LYS A 104 -2.27 5.53 -8.64
CA LYS A 104 -1.71 5.64 -9.99
C LYS A 104 -2.24 4.58 -10.94
N PHE A 105 -2.33 3.32 -10.49
CA PHE A 105 -2.87 2.24 -11.32
C PHE A 105 -4.36 2.44 -11.60
N GLN A 106 -5.13 2.81 -10.58
CA GLN A 106 -6.55 3.09 -10.76
C GLN A 106 -6.80 4.27 -11.72
N ASN A 107 -5.95 5.31 -11.69
CA ASN A 107 -6.02 6.44 -12.63
C ASN A 107 -5.71 6.02 -14.06
N GLU A 108 -4.70 5.18 -14.27
CA GLU A 108 -4.39 4.60 -15.59
C GLU A 108 -5.54 3.73 -16.08
N LEU A 109 -6.05 2.83 -15.23
CA LEU A 109 -7.18 1.97 -15.54
C LEU A 109 -8.43 2.79 -15.90
N ASN A 110 -8.70 3.89 -15.19
CA ASN A 110 -9.79 4.82 -15.52
C ASN A 110 -9.67 5.37 -16.94
N ARG A 111 -8.45 5.75 -17.38
CA ARG A 111 -8.23 6.21 -18.75
C ARG A 111 -8.54 5.12 -19.77
N GLN A 112 -8.03 3.91 -19.54
CA GLN A 112 -8.22 2.77 -20.44
C GLN A 112 -9.69 2.34 -20.53
N LEU A 113 -10.43 2.39 -19.43
CA LEU A 113 -11.87 2.13 -19.41
C LEU A 113 -12.65 3.20 -20.20
N ALA A 114 -12.31 4.48 -20.02
CA ALA A 114 -12.92 5.58 -20.75
C ALA A 114 -12.67 5.47 -22.27
N ASP A 115 -11.46 5.11 -22.69
CA ASP A 115 -11.10 4.86 -24.09
C ASP A 115 -11.92 3.71 -24.72
N ASN A 116 -12.47 2.82 -23.89
CA ASN A 116 -13.36 1.73 -24.29
C ASN A 116 -14.85 2.02 -24.01
N TYR A 117 -15.22 3.28 -23.74
CA TYR A 117 -16.59 3.73 -23.43
C TYR A 117 -17.23 3.02 -22.22
N ILE A 118 -16.41 2.62 -21.26
CA ILE A 118 -16.85 2.05 -19.98
C ILE A 118 -16.73 3.15 -18.92
N THR A 119 -17.86 3.56 -18.35
CA THR A 119 -17.90 4.61 -17.33
C THR A 119 -18.31 4.01 -15.98
N LEU A 120 -17.38 3.98 -15.04
CA LEU A 120 -17.64 3.58 -13.65
C LEU A 120 -18.03 4.79 -12.78
N PRO A 121 -18.77 4.59 -11.67
CA PRO A 121 -19.12 5.66 -10.74
C PRO A 121 -17.88 6.34 -10.14
N LYS A 122 -17.92 7.66 -9.89
CA LYS A 122 -16.73 8.42 -9.41
C LYS A 122 -16.02 7.85 -8.18
N ASN A 123 -16.74 7.16 -7.30
CA ASN A 123 -16.25 6.60 -6.05
C ASN A 123 -16.02 5.08 -6.11
N TRP A 124 -15.90 4.51 -7.32
CA TRP A 124 -15.65 3.09 -7.48
C TRP A 124 -14.29 2.67 -6.87
N ARG A 125 -14.17 1.41 -6.48
CA ARG A 125 -12.99 0.88 -5.78
C ARG A 125 -12.26 -0.17 -6.61
N PHE A 126 -10.95 -0.04 -6.69
CA PHE A 126 -10.07 -1.08 -7.20
C PHE A 126 -9.25 -1.64 -6.05
N ASP A 127 -9.07 -2.95 -6.05
CA ASP A 127 -8.30 -3.65 -5.05
C ASP A 127 -7.68 -4.93 -5.61
N TYR A 128 -6.61 -5.41 -4.98
CA TYR A 128 -5.99 -6.67 -5.34
C TYR A 128 -5.47 -7.46 -4.13
N SER A 129 -5.28 -8.76 -4.31
CA SER A 129 -4.71 -9.66 -3.30
C SER A 129 -3.94 -10.79 -3.96
N PHE A 130 -2.87 -11.22 -3.32
CA PHE A 130 -2.04 -12.36 -3.75
C PHE A 130 -2.48 -13.65 -3.06
N PHE A 131 -2.34 -14.76 -3.78
CA PHE A 131 -2.63 -16.11 -3.32
C PHE A 131 -1.47 -17.01 -3.73
N SER A 132 -1.05 -17.94 -2.87
CA SER A 132 0.03 -18.90 -3.15
C SER A 132 -0.49 -20.22 -3.72
N ASP A 133 -1.70 -20.62 -3.32
CA ASP A 133 -2.20 -21.98 -3.53
C ASP A 133 -3.34 -22.01 -4.55
N GLU A 134 -4.48 -21.39 -4.22
CA GLU A 134 -5.67 -21.38 -5.06
C GLU A 134 -6.31 -19.98 -5.14
N LEU A 135 -6.82 -19.63 -6.33
CA LEU A 135 -7.62 -18.42 -6.52
C LEU A 135 -9.01 -18.59 -5.88
N PRO A 136 -9.56 -17.53 -5.26
CA PRO A 136 -10.91 -17.56 -4.72
C PRO A 136 -11.95 -17.67 -5.84
N GLU A 137 -13.17 -18.12 -5.52
CA GLU A 137 -14.29 -18.07 -6.47
C GLU A 137 -14.52 -16.63 -6.93
N SER A 138 -14.54 -16.42 -8.26
CA SER A 138 -14.55 -15.10 -8.86
C SER A 138 -15.42 -15.06 -10.11
N SER A 139 -15.92 -13.87 -10.45
CA SER A 139 -16.79 -13.68 -11.62
C SER A 139 -16.07 -14.05 -12.92
N TYR A 140 -14.76 -13.82 -12.98
CA TYR A 140 -13.93 -14.15 -14.14
C TYR A 140 -12.59 -14.74 -13.69
N ARG A 141 -12.04 -15.66 -14.49
CA ARG A 141 -10.71 -16.25 -14.32
C ARG A 141 -9.98 -16.32 -15.66
N GLU A 142 -8.69 -16.03 -15.65
CA GLU A 142 -7.80 -16.12 -16.82
C GLU A 142 -6.36 -16.44 -16.39
N GLY A 143 -5.97 -17.72 -16.50
CA GLY A 143 -4.68 -18.19 -16.01
C GLY A 143 -4.54 -17.96 -14.50
N ASN A 144 -3.46 -17.28 -14.11
CA ASN A 144 -3.17 -16.93 -12.72
C ASN A 144 -3.90 -15.66 -12.21
N LEU A 145 -4.86 -15.14 -12.96
CA LEU A 145 -5.63 -13.95 -12.58
C LEU A 145 -7.12 -14.28 -12.43
N ALA A 146 -7.74 -13.70 -11.41
CA ALA A 146 -9.17 -13.75 -11.15
C ALA A 146 -9.70 -12.33 -10.92
N LEU A 147 -10.89 -12.03 -11.44
CA LEU A 147 -11.55 -10.74 -11.25
C LEU A 147 -12.95 -10.97 -10.66
N ALA A 148 -13.18 -10.41 -9.49
CA ALA A 148 -14.51 -10.31 -8.89
C ALA A 148 -15.07 -8.90 -9.10
N ILE A 149 -16.36 -8.83 -9.45
CA ILE A 149 -17.08 -7.58 -9.65
C ILE A 149 -18.03 -7.35 -8.46
N ALA A 150 -17.95 -6.17 -7.87
CA ALA A 150 -18.89 -5.70 -6.86
C ALA A 150 -19.93 -4.77 -7.50
N ASP A 151 -21.18 -5.22 -7.54
CA ASP A 151 -22.32 -4.48 -8.07
C ASP A 151 -23.20 -3.92 -6.94
N LYS A 152 -23.85 -2.77 -7.17
CA LYS A 152 -24.76 -2.16 -6.17
C LYS A 152 -25.94 -3.07 -5.79
N SER A 153 -26.38 -3.93 -6.70
CA SER A 153 -27.60 -4.73 -6.57
C SER A 153 -27.40 -6.09 -5.92
N LYS A 154 -26.14 -6.50 -5.67
CA LYS A 154 -25.81 -7.79 -5.06
C LYS A 154 -24.79 -7.58 -3.93
N PRO A 155 -25.21 -7.18 -2.72
CA PRO A 155 -24.34 -7.27 -1.55
C PRO A 155 -24.07 -8.76 -1.29
N THR A 156 -22.84 -9.20 -1.55
CA THR A 156 -22.48 -10.62 -1.67
C THR A 156 -22.46 -11.37 -0.33
N SER A 157 -22.54 -10.67 0.81
CA SER A 157 -22.67 -11.29 2.14
C SER A 157 -23.08 -10.26 3.19
N ALA A 158 -23.47 -10.72 4.39
CA ALA A 158 -23.52 -9.84 5.56
C ALA A 158 -22.13 -9.21 5.79
N PRO A 159 -22.04 -7.95 6.26
CA PRO A 159 -20.76 -7.34 6.59
C PRO A 159 -20.02 -8.18 7.63
N LEU A 160 -18.74 -8.45 7.37
CA LEU A 160 -17.92 -9.21 8.30
C LEU A 160 -17.67 -8.36 9.54
N ARG A 161 -17.94 -8.91 10.72
CA ARG A 161 -17.52 -8.30 11.98
C ARG A 161 -16.06 -8.63 12.24
N ALA A 162 -15.41 -7.81 13.05
CA ALA A 162 -14.06 -8.06 13.49
C ALA A 162 -13.87 -7.70 14.96
N SER A 163 -12.73 -8.08 15.53
CA SER A 163 -12.29 -7.67 16.85
C SER A 163 -10.85 -7.20 16.83
N ILE A 164 -10.52 -6.30 17.76
CA ILE A 164 -9.16 -5.86 18.05
C ILE A 164 -8.83 -6.17 19.50
N VAL A 165 -7.74 -6.90 19.71
CA VAL A 165 -7.26 -7.29 21.05
C VAL A 165 -5.80 -6.88 21.19
N ALA A 166 -5.42 -6.31 22.33
CA ALA A 166 -4.00 -6.03 22.60
C ALA A 166 -3.24 -7.32 22.95
N LEU A 167 -2.16 -7.60 22.21
CA LEU A 167 -1.18 -8.64 22.55
C LEU A 167 -0.05 -8.08 23.42
N VAL A 168 0.37 -6.84 23.12
CA VAL A 168 1.41 -6.11 23.86
C VAL A 168 0.93 -4.66 24.01
N GLY A 169 1.20 -4.06 25.17
CA GLY A 169 0.65 -2.77 25.56
C GLY A 169 -0.68 -2.91 26.29
N GLN A 170 -1.24 -1.77 26.71
CA GLN A 170 -2.51 -1.74 27.43
C GLN A 170 -3.53 -0.85 26.72
N THR A 171 -4.66 -1.45 26.37
CA THR A 171 -5.85 -0.76 25.88
C THR A 171 -6.87 -0.55 27.00
N GLU A 172 -7.80 0.39 26.80
CA GLU A 172 -8.90 0.61 27.74
C GLU A 172 -9.84 -0.60 27.83
N GLN A 173 -10.15 -1.21 26.69
CA GLN A 173 -10.98 -2.42 26.60
C GLN A 173 -10.11 -3.61 26.23
N ALA A 174 -10.45 -4.79 26.74
CA ALA A 174 -9.74 -6.03 26.41
C ALA A 174 -10.03 -6.49 24.96
N ASP A 175 -11.22 -6.17 24.45
CA ASP A 175 -11.69 -6.55 23.12
C ASP A 175 -12.57 -5.42 22.55
N TYR A 176 -12.19 -4.91 21.37
CA TYR A 176 -12.96 -3.92 20.63
C TYR A 176 -13.65 -4.56 19.44
N VAL A 177 -14.98 -4.68 19.52
CA VAL A 177 -15.79 -5.20 18.42
C VAL A 177 -15.96 -4.14 17.33
N LEU A 178 -15.58 -4.50 16.11
CA LEU A 178 -15.80 -3.72 14.91
C LEU A 178 -17.04 -4.28 14.21
N ASP A 179 -18.11 -3.48 14.16
CA ASP A 179 -19.37 -3.84 13.50
C ASP A 179 -19.67 -2.82 12.38
N PRO A 180 -19.52 -3.20 11.10
CA PRO A 180 -19.79 -2.30 9.99
C PRO A 180 -21.25 -1.83 9.91
N ALA A 181 -22.19 -2.53 10.56
CA ALA A 181 -23.58 -2.10 10.68
C ALA A 181 -23.74 -0.90 11.63
N GLN A 182 -22.82 -0.72 12.58
CA GLN A 182 -22.83 0.39 13.54
C GLN A 182 -21.89 1.52 13.11
N LYS A 183 -20.66 1.17 12.72
CA LYS A 183 -19.61 2.13 12.41
C LYS A 183 -18.61 1.52 11.43
N THR A 184 -18.21 2.31 10.43
CA THR A 184 -17.26 1.86 9.40
C THR A 184 -15.85 2.41 9.59
N THR A 185 -15.63 3.33 10.54
CA THR A 185 -14.32 3.97 10.77
C THR A 185 -14.00 3.99 12.26
N TYR A 186 -12.85 3.45 12.63
CA TYR A 186 -12.38 3.32 14.00
C TYR A 186 -11.01 3.96 14.15
N TYR A 187 -10.93 4.97 15.00
CA TYR A 187 -9.73 5.74 15.25
C TYR A 187 -8.89 5.10 16.35
N ILE A 188 -7.59 4.95 16.11
CA ILE A 188 -6.62 4.37 17.05
C ILE A 188 -5.66 5.46 17.54
N GLY A 189 -5.43 5.51 18.84
CA GLY A 189 -4.41 6.39 19.40
C GLY A 189 -4.32 6.32 20.92
N ARG A 190 -3.29 6.97 21.46
CA ARG A 190 -3.12 7.13 22.90
C ARG A 190 -4.07 8.19 23.46
N GLY A 191 -4.80 7.83 24.52
CA GLY A 191 -5.83 8.65 25.15
C GLY A 191 -7.10 8.80 24.31
N HIS A 192 -8.20 9.20 24.95
CA HIS A 192 -9.52 9.28 24.30
C HIS A 192 -9.63 10.37 23.26
N THR A 193 -8.97 11.51 23.48
CA THR A 193 -9.11 12.66 22.58
C THR A 193 -7.76 13.28 22.25
N THR A 194 -7.69 13.83 21.04
CA THR A 194 -6.54 14.58 20.57
C THR A 194 -6.99 15.73 19.70
N GLN A 195 -6.20 16.80 19.66
CA GLN A 195 -6.36 17.82 18.64
C GLN A 195 -5.54 17.43 17.41
N THR A 196 -6.19 17.41 16.26
CA THR A 196 -5.55 17.22 14.95
C THR A 196 -4.78 18.48 14.55
N THR A 197 -3.94 18.38 13.52
CA THR A 197 -3.21 19.55 12.96
C THR A 197 -4.13 20.66 12.48
N SER A 198 -5.40 20.36 12.17
CA SER A 198 -6.41 21.37 11.80
C SER A 198 -7.10 22.01 13.02
N GLY A 199 -6.67 21.70 14.24
CA GLY A 199 -7.31 22.15 15.49
C GLY A 199 -8.63 21.44 15.81
N ARG A 200 -9.06 20.46 15.01
CA ARG A 200 -10.28 19.69 15.29
C ARG A 200 -9.99 18.64 16.35
N VAL A 201 -10.93 18.46 17.28
CA VAL A 201 -10.90 17.37 18.25
C VAL A 201 -11.27 16.06 17.54
N ARG A 202 -10.42 15.05 17.69
CA ARG A 202 -10.66 13.67 17.30
C ARG A 202 -10.83 12.84 18.57
N THR A 203 -11.83 11.95 18.56
CA THR A 203 -12.03 10.93 19.59
C THR A 203 -11.54 9.59 19.06
N ASN A 204 -10.67 8.92 19.81
CA ASN A 204 -10.21 7.57 19.50
C ASN A 204 -11.25 6.55 19.97
N ASP A 205 -11.48 5.53 19.14
CA ASP A 205 -12.37 4.41 19.44
C ASP A 205 -11.61 3.24 20.08
N ILE A 206 -10.40 2.99 19.57
CA ILE A 206 -9.46 2.02 20.11
C ILE A 206 -8.42 2.84 20.87
N VAL A 207 -8.59 2.87 22.19
CA VAL A 207 -7.82 3.73 23.09
C VAL A 207 -6.66 2.95 23.70
N ILE A 208 -5.44 3.36 23.37
CA ILE A 208 -4.24 2.95 24.09
C ILE A 208 -4.15 3.83 25.35
N LEU A 209 -4.08 3.23 26.53
CA LEU A 209 -4.06 3.99 27.78
C LEU A 209 -2.80 4.84 27.91
N ASN A 210 -2.96 6.07 28.39
CA ASN A 210 -1.90 6.94 28.81
C ASN A 210 -1.57 6.71 30.30
N GLU A 211 -0.39 7.14 30.75
CA GLU A 211 0.07 6.91 32.14
C GLU A 211 -0.85 7.53 33.21
N ASP A 212 -1.57 8.59 32.85
CA ASP A 212 -2.52 9.31 33.69
C ASP A 212 -3.97 8.77 33.58
N ASP A 213 -4.22 7.78 32.71
CA ASP A 213 -5.56 7.23 32.54
C ASP A 213 -5.93 6.28 33.70
N PRO A 214 -7.20 6.27 34.13
CA PRO A 214 -7.68 5.32 35.12
C PRO A 214 -7.44 3.87 34.68
N GLY A 215 -6.84 3.07 35.58
CA GLY A 215 -6.58 1.65 35.31
C GLY A 215 -5.30 1.38 34.53
N PHE A 216 -4.47 2.40 34.25
CA PHE A 216 -3.13 2.19 33.70
C PHE A 216 -2.27 1.33 34.64
N ASP A 217 -1.67 0.28 34.07
CA ASP A 217 -0.73 -0.63 34.71
C ASP A 217 0.66 -0.33 34.13
N PRO A 218 1.62 0.20 34.92
CA PRO A 218 2.94 0.57 34.43
C PRO A 218 3.76 -0.58 33.83
N GLN A 219 3.47 -1.83 34.19
CA GLN A 219 4.15 -2.98 33.59
C GLN A 219 3.55 -3.30 32.22
N LYS A 220 2.22 -3.42 32.14
CA LYS A 220 1.53 -3.74 30.88
C LYS A 220 1.57 -2.62 29.85
N GLY A 221 1.44 -1.38 30.31
CA GLY A 221 1.38 -0.17 29.49
C GLY A 221 2.74 0.51 29.27
N SER A 222 3.85 -0.11 29.68
CA SER A 222 5.21 0.48 29.57
C SER A 222 5.54 1.02 28.18
N GLY A 223 5.09 0.33 27.11
CA GLY A 223 5.30 0.75 25.73
C GLY A 223 4.25 1.68 25.12
N ASN A 224 3.17 1.99 25.85
CA ASN A 224 2.07 2.80 25.32
C ASN A 224 2.51 4.22 24.95
N GLY A 225 3.55 4.76 25.60
CA GLY A 225 4.10 6.09 25.33
C GLY A 225 4.59 6.26 23.88
N ALA A 226 5.03 5.17 23.24
CA ALA A 226 5.44 5.15 21.83
C ALA A 226 4.26 5.33 20.86
N VAL A 227 3.01 5.18 21.32
CA VAL A 227 1.84 5.37 20.48
C VAL A 227 1.43 6.85 20.48
N SER A 228 1.45 7.45 19.29
CA SER A 228 0.85 8.76 19.04
C SER A 228 -0.64 8.84 19.42
N ARG A 229 -1.10 10.04 19.81
CA ARG A 229 -2.51 10.30 20.12
C ARG A 229 -3.45 10.19 18.91
N SER A 230 -2.91 10.30 17.69
CA SER A 230 -3.60 10.06 16.42
C SER A 230 -2.71 9.15 15.57
N HIS A 231 -2.77 7.84 15.81
CA HIS A 231 -1.78 6.90 15.26
C HIS A 231 -2.23 6.29 13.93
N ALA A 232 -3.42 5.69 13.93
CA ALA A 232 -3.94 4.97 12.77
C ALA A 232 -5.46 4.95 12.79
N THR A 233 -6.05 4.48 11.70
CA THR A 233 -7.48 4.32 11.51
C THR A 233 -7.75 2.96 10.86
N ILE A 234 -8.66 2.18 11.41
CA ILE A 234 -9.21 1.00 10.75
C ILE A 234 -10.52 1.40 10.08
N ARG A 235 -10.68 1.06 8.80
CA ARG A 235 -11.89 1.35 8.03
C ARG A 235 -12.43 0.10 7.35
N TYR A 236 -13.73 -0.10 7.43
CA TYR A 236 -14.44 -1.09 6.62
C TYR A 236 -14.88 -0.46 5.30
N ASP A 237 -14.47 -1.04 4.18
CA ASP A 237 -14.94 -0.67 2.85
C ASP A 237 -16.18 -1.51 2.51
N MET A 238 -17.36 -0.88 2.46
CA MET A 238 -18.63 -1.56 2.18
C MET A 238 -18.69 -2.14 0.75
N THR A 239 -17.96 -1.55 -0.19
CA THR A 239 -17.92 -2.00 -1.59
C THR A 239 -17.04 -3.23 -1.71
N LEU A 240 -15.86 -3.18 -1.08
CA LEU A 240 -14.90 -4.28 -1.09
C LEU A 240 -15.11 -5.25 0.08
N GLN A 241 -16.13 -5.06 0.91
CA GLN A 241 -16.46 -5.87 2.09
C GLN A 241 -15.24 -6.33 2.90
N ARG A 242 -14.32 -5.41 3.19
CA ARG A 242 -13.07 -5.71 3.89
C ARG A 242 -12.63 -4.59 4.81
N TYR A 243 -11.88 -4.95 5.84
CA TYR A 243 -11.18 -3.99 6.68
C TYR A 243 -9.84 -3.61 6.07
N ALA A 244 -9.41 -2.38 6.35
CA ALA A 244 -8.08 -1.90 6.02
C ALA A 244 -7.57 -0.93 7.08
N LEU A 245 -6.26 -0.93 7.27
CA LEU A 245 -5.53 0.03 8.07
C LEU A 245 -5.14 1.23 7.21
N LEU A 246 -5.28 2.43 7.77
CA LEU A 246 -4.74 3.67 7.25
C LEU A 246 -3.88 4.28 8.34
N VAL A 247 -2.64 4.63 8.02
CA VAL A 247 -1.74 5.23 8.99
C VAL A 247 -1.93 6.74 8.99
N ASP A 248 -2.24 7.29 10.16
CA ASP A 248 -2.40 8.72 10.34
C ASP A 248 -1.05 9.39 10.52
N ALA A 249 -1.01 10.72 10.43
CA ALA A 249 0.24 11.48 10.52
C ALA A 249 1.10 11.10 11.74
N GLY A 250 0.49 10.78 12.88
CA GLY A 250 1.21 10.38 14.09
C GLY A 250 1.84 8.98 14.03
N GLY A 251 1.31 8.06 13.22
CA GLY A 251 1.87 6.70 13.06
C GLY A 251 2.96 6.58 11.99
N LEU A 252 3.21 7.65 11.23
CA LEU A 252 4.22 7.67 10.17
C LEU A 252 5.64 7.94 10.72
N PRO A 253 6.70 7.47 10.03
CA PRO A 253 8.09 7.78 10.36
C PRO A 253 8.42 9.27 10.47
N ALA A 254 7.73 10.12 9.72
CA ALA A 254 7.89 11.57 9.79
C ALA A 254 7.59 12.14 11.19
N SER A 255 6.79 11.45 12.00
CA SER A 255 6.47 11.81 13.39
C SER A 255 7.33 11.05 14.42
N GLY A 256 8.39 10.35 13.97
CA GLY A 256 9.26 9.55 14.81
C GLY A 256 8.67 8.18 15.22
N ASN A 257 7.52 7.80 14.67
CA ASN A 257 6.85 6.54 14.97
C ASN A 257 6.94 5.55 13.81
N LYS A 258 6.56 4.31 14.05
CA LYS A 258 6.48 3.28 13.02
C LYS A 258 5.19 2.49 13.19
N THR A 259 4.59 2.14 12.06
CA THR A 259 3.45 1.22 12.00
C THR A 259 3.83 0.07 11.09
N LYS A 260 3.57 -1.17 11.53
CA LYS A 260 3.78 -2.37 10.71
C LYS A 260 2.60 -3.32 10.83
N ILE A 261 2.38 -4.11 9.80
CA ILE A 261 1.45 -5.22 9.79
C ILE A 261 2.29 -6.49 9.64
N MET A 262 2.15 -7.43 10.57
CA MET A 262 2.71 -8.77 10.49
C MET A 262 1.57 -9.72 10.18
N HIS A 263 1.63 -10.33 9.01
CA HIS A 263 0.62 -11.26 8.53
C HIS A 263 0.86 -12.67 9.11
N PRO A 264 -0.16 -13.55 9.15
CA PRO A 264 -0.01 -14.93 9.60
C PRO A 264 0.97 -15.79 8.80
N ASP A 265 1.31 -15.37 7.58
CA ASP A 265 2.31 -15.99 6.69
C ASP A 265 3.74 -15.45 6.91
N ASP A 266 3.98 -14.77 8.04
CA ASP A 266 5.23 -14.11 8.42
C ASP A 266 5.65 -12.92 7.52
N ARG A 267 4.81 -12.51 6.55
CA ARG A 267 5.07 -11.31 5.75
C ARG A 267 4.93 -10.06 6.62
N ILE A 268 5.91 -9.15 6.51
CA ILE A 268 5.89 -7.87 7.22
C ILE A 268 5.68 -6.74 6.22
N GLU A 269 4.56 -6.03 6.36
CA GLU A 269 4.24 -4.84 5.58
C GLU A 269 4.50 -3.59 6.42
N ARG A 270 5.38 -2.70 5.94
CA ARG A 270 5.66 -1.43 6.61
C ARG A 270 4.62 -0.41 6.16
N ALA A 271 3.84 0.08 7.10
CA ALA A 271 2.80 1.04 6.82
C ALA A 271 3.34 2.48 6.96
N ASP A 272 4.28 2.85 6.10
CA ASP A 272 5.04 4.11 6.17
C ASP A 272 4.66 5.15 5.09
N ILE A 273 3.78 4.77 4.16
CA ILE A 273 3.29 5.67 3.12
C ILE A 273 1.96 6.30 3.55
N ALA A 274 1.94 7.63 3.62
CA ALA A 274 0.73 8.40 3.91
C ALA A 274 -0.37 8.15 2.86
N ASN A 275 -1.61 8.00 3.34
CA ASN A 275 -2.81 7.74 2.52
C ASN A 275 -2.84 6.41 1.76
N LEU A 276 -1.82 5.55 1.91
CA LEU A 276 -1.92 4.17 1.43
C LEU A 276 -2.91 3.39 2.32
N VAL A 277 -3.67 2.51 1.70
CA VAL A 277 -4.70 1.69 2.36
C VAL A 277 -4.18 0.27 2.40
N TYR A 278 -3.96 -0.24 3.60
CA TYR A 278 -3.37 -1.56 3.83
C TYR A 278 -4.49 -2.55 4.18
N PRO A 279 -4.86 -3.50 3.31
CA PRO A 279 -5.82 -4.55 3.64
C PRO A 279 -5.48 -5.25 4.96
N LEU A 280 -6.50 -5.57 5.75
CA LEU A 280 -6.36 -6.44 6.92
C LEU A 280 -7.02 -7.79 6.64
N GLN A 281 -6.35 -8.86 7.06
CA GLN A 281 -6.84 -10.23 7.04
C GLN A 281 -6.87 -10.83 8.45
N ASP A 282 -7.65 -11.89 8.63
CA ASP A 282 -7.75 -12.55 9.93
C ASP A 282 -6.38 -12.99 10.45
N GLY A 283 -6.10 -12.69 11.72
CA GLY A 283 -4.82 -13.02 12.36
C GLY A 283 -3.72 -11.99 12.18
N ASP A 284 -3.94 -10.90 11.42
CA ASP A 284 -2.96 -9.82 11.29
C ASP A 284 -2.62 -9.19 12.65
N GLN A 285 -1.33 -8.99 12.87
CA GLN A 285 -0.81 -8.25 14.02
C GLN A 285 -0.38 -6.86 13.56
N ILE A 286 -0.83 -5.82 14.26
CA ILE A 286 -0.57 -4.42 13.96
C ILE A 286 0.36 -3.87 15.04
N GLU A 287 1.62 -3.60 14.66
CA GLU A 287 2.61 -2.93 15.51
C GLU A 287 2.40 -1.41 15.44
N LEU A 288 2.24 -0.76 16.59
CA LEU A 288 2.08 0.69 16.74
C LEU A 288 3.24 1.25 17.57
N GLY A 289 3.93 2.26 17.04
CA GLY A 289 5.06 2.92 17.72
C GLY A 289 6.28 2.01 17.95
N GLY A 290 6.20 0.73 17.61
CA GLY A 290 7.24 -0.26 17.88
C GLY A 290 7.15 -1.01 19.19
N GLU A 291 6.17 -0.69 20.02
CA GLU A 291 6.10 -1.23 21.39
C GLU A 291 4.70 -1.74 21.75
N VAL A 292 3.67 -1.37 21.00
CA VAL A 292 2.30 -1.87 21.17
C VAL A 292 1.93 -2.75 20.00
N MET A 293 1.26 -3.86 20.28
CA MET A 293 0.85 -4.84 19.28
C MET A 293 -0.61 -5.20 19.46
N LEU A 294 -1.39 -5.01 18.40
CA LEU A 294 -2.81 -5.34 18.34
C LEU A 294 -3.02 -6.53 17.41
N LEU A 295 -3.89 -7.46 17.79
CA LEU A 295 -4.34 -8.57 16.95
C LEU A 295 -5.69 -8.22 16.34
N PHE A 296 -5.78 -8.28 15.02
CA PHE A 296 -7.02 -8.17 14.27
C PHE A 296 -7.59 -9.58 14.00
N LYS A 297 -8.86 -9.79 14.31
CA LYS A 297 -9.56 -11.04 14.03
C LYS A 297 -10.86 -10.79 13.30
N LEU A 298 -11.14 -11.56 12.25
CA LEU A 298 -12.45 -11.63 11.63
C LEU A 298 -13.35 -12.57 12.44
N ALA A 299 -14.64 -12.27 12.48
CA ALA A 299 -15.67 -13.07 13.17
C ALA A 299 -16.50 -13.89 12.19
#